data_AF-A0A800L6R1-F1
#
_entry.id   AF-A0A800L6R1-F1
#
_cell.length_a   1.000
_cell.length_b   1.000
_cell.length_c   1.000
_cell.angle_alpha   90.00
_cell.angle_beta   90.00
_cell.angle_gamma   90.00
#
_symmetry.space_group_name_H-M   'P 1'
#
loop_
_entity.id
_entity.type
_entity.pdbx_description
1 polymer ?
#
loop_
_entity_poly.entity_id
_entity_poly.type
_entity_poly.pdbx_seq_one_letter_code
_entity_poly.pdbx_strand_id
1 'polypeptide(L)'
;VGQNFLRLLKNHPWFQVIDVAASERSSGKTYGEATDGKWVMETPIPDAISGLPVRNVHDFESIPEDVTCVFSALDLQEKQDTRDFEFGYAQKGYAV
;
A
#
# COMPACT_ATOMS: atom_id res chain seq x y z
N VAL A 1 10.14 0.17 -3.74
CA VAL A 1 9.56 -1.20 -3.79
C VAL A 1 8.05 -1.18 -4.00
N GLY A 2 7.27 -0.42 -3.22
CA GLY A 2 5.79 -0.38 -3.36
C GLY A 2 5.25 -0.14 -4.78
N GLN A 3 5.81 0.82 -5.55
CA GLN A 3 5.41 1.06 -6.95
C GLN A 3 5.61 -0.17 -7.86
N ASN A 4 6.66 -0.98 -7.59
CA ASN A 4 6.89 -2.23 -8.33
C ASN A 4 5.83 -3.28 -8.01
N PHE A 5 5.36 -3.39 -6.76
CA PHE A 5 4.23 -4.28 -6.44
C PHE A 5 3.00 -3.89 -7.25
N LEU A 6 2.63 -2.61 -7.28
CA LEU A 6 1.48 -2.15 -8.05
C LEU A 6 1.60 -2.42 -9.56
N ARG A 7 2.81 -2.29 -10.10
CA ARG A 7 3.10 -2.64 -11.50
C ARG A 7 2.94 -4.14 -11.75
N LEU A 8 3.44 -5.00 -10.85
CA LEU A 8 3.40 -6.46 -10.99
C LEU A 8 2.01 -7.04 -10.71
N LEU A 9 1.25 -6.43 -9.80
CA LEU A 9 -0.11 -6.83 -9.44
C LEU A 9 -1.16 -6.31 -10.44
N LYS A 10 -0.77 -5.45 -11.38
CA LYS A 10 -1.65 -5.00 -12.46
C LYS A 10 -2.14 -6.21 -13.27
N ASN A 11 -3.45 -6.41 -13.30
CA ASN A 11 -4.12 -7.51 -13.99
C ASN A 11 -3.69 -8.91 -13.50
N HIS A 12 -3.27 -9.04 -12.23
CA HIS A 12 -2.89 -10.32 -11.68
C HIS A 12 -4.13 -11.22 -11.48
N PRO A 13 -4.10 -12.52 -11.86
CA PRO A 13 -5.29 -13.38 -11.84
C PRO A 13 -5.82 -13.70 -10.44
N TRP A 14 -4.97 -13.55 -9.42
CA TRP A 14 -5.31 -13.90 -8.03
C TRP A 14 -5.39 -12.71 -7.09
N PHE A 15 -4.84 -11.56 -7.49
CA PHE A 15 -4.70 -10.41 -6.60
C PHE A 15 -5.27 -9.18 -7.28
N GLN A 16 -6.13 -8.48 -6.56
CA GLN A 16 -6.64 -7.18 -6.92
C GLN A 16 -6.20 -6.18 -5.86
N VAL A 17 -5.57 -5.09 -6.28
CA VAL A 17 -5.22 -4.00 -5.36
C VAL A 17 -6.49 -3.18 -5.12
N ILE A 18 -7.00 -3.23 -3.89
CA ILE A 18 -8.20 -2.50 -3.45
C ILE A 18 -7.91 -1.45 -2.37
N ASP A 19 -6.75 -1.53 -1.72
CA ASP A 19 -6.28 -0.59 -0.70
C ASP A 19 -4.83 -0.21 -0.98
N VAL A 20 -4.50 1.06 -0.71
CA VAL A 20 -3.13 1.58 -0.73
C VAL A 20 -2.94 2.46 0.49
N ALA A 21 -1.90 2.17 1.27
CA ALA A 21 -1.64 2.87 2.52
C ALA A 21 -0.23 3.43 2.57
N ALA A 22 -0.09 4.62 3.16
CA ALA A 22 1.20 5.29 3.33
C ALA A 22 1.20 6.15 4.61
N SER A 23 2.21 7.00 4.76
CA SER A 23 2.30 7.92 5.89
C SER A 23 1.15 8.94 5.90
N GLU A 24 0.89 9.52 7.07
CA GLU A 24 -0.16 10.52 7.29
C GLU A 24 -0.12 11.68 6.29
N ARG A 25 1.07 12.13 5.87
CA ARG A 25 1.24 13.20 4.87
C ARG A 25 0.61 12.88 3.51
N SER A 26 0.54 11.60 3.16
CA SER A 26 -0.07 11.14 1.91
C SER A 26 -1.53 10.76 2.08
N SER A 27 -2.00 10.57 3.32
CA SER A 27 -3.36 10.15 3.63
C SER A 27 -4.39 11.13 3.08
N GLY A 28 -5.48 10.60 2.52
CA GLY A 28 -6.58 11.37 1.95
C GLY A 28 -6.35 11.92 0.54
N LYS A 29 -5.12 11.87 0.02
CA LYS A 29 -4.83 12.12 -1.40
C LYS A 29 -5.14 10.89 -2.22
N THR A 30 -5.47 11.06 -3.50
CA THR A 30 -5.43 9.94 -4.44
C THR A 30 -3.99 9.41 -4.60
N TYR A 31 -3.83 8.14 -4.97
CA TYR A 31 -2.51 7.56 -5.19
C TYR A 31 -1.70 8.33 -6.23
N GLY A 32 -2.35 8.78 -7.30
CA GLY A 32 -1.75 9.62 -8.34
C GLY A 32 -1.18 10.92 -7.77
N GLU A 33 -1.96 11.66 -6.98
CA GLU A 33 -1.49 12.88 -6.31
C GLU A 33 -0.36 12.61 -5.29
N ALA A 34 -0.45 11.51 -4.54
CA ALA A 34 0.56 11.15 -3.55
C ALA A 34 1.92 10.80 -4.18
N THR A 35 1.90 10.34 -5.44
CA THR A 35 3.08 9.90 -6.21
C THR A 35 3.45 10.82 -7.37
N ASP A 36 2.81 11.98 -7.49
CA ASP A 36 3.09 12.96 -8.53
C ASP A 36 4.57 13.36 -8.54
N GLY A 37 5.18 13.32 -9.73
CA GLY A 37 6.62 13.51 -9.94
C GLY A 37 7.55 12.48 -9.29
N LYS A 38 7.01 11.45 -8.63
CA LYS A 38 7.77 10.40 -7.90
C LYS A 38 7.55 9.00 -8.43
N TRP A 39 6.69 8.83 -9.42
CA TRP A 39 6.51 7.56 -10.11
C TRP A 39 7.71 7.26 -10.98
N VAL A 40 8.45 6.19 -10.67
CA VAL A 40 9.72 5.85 -11.35
C VAL A 40 9.64 4.61 -12.23
N MET A 41 8.43 4.08 -12.48
CA MET A 41 8.26 2.94 -13.39
C MET A 41 8.15 3.42 -14.84
N GLU A 42 8.59 2.59 -15.79
CA GLU A 42 8.50 2.86 -17.22
C GLU A 42 7.06 2.89 -17.74
N THR A 43 6.16 2.15 -17.07
CA THR A 43 4.73 2.12 -17.39
C THR A 43 3.97 3.18 -16.60
N PRO A 44 2.86 3.74 -17.11
CA PRO A 44 2.03 4.65 -16.32
C PRO A 44 1.45 3.96 -15.07
N ILE A 45 1.06 4.77 -14.08
CA ILE A 45 0.30 4.29 -12.92
C ILE A 45 -0.96 3.58 -13.44
N PRO A 46 -1.31 2.38 -12.96
CA PRO A 46 -2.54 1.71 -13.36
C PRO A 46 -3.78 2.53 -13.00
N ASP A 47 -4.72 2.71 -13.94
CA ASP A 47 -5.92 3.55 -13.76
C ASP A 47 -6.75 3.14 -12.52
N ALA A 48 -6.90 1.82 -12.30
CA ALA A 48 -7.63 1.27 -11.16
C ALA A 48 -7.01 1.63 -9.80
N ILE A 49 -5.74 2.03 -9.78
CA ILE A 49 -5.00 2.39 -8.56
C ILE A 49 -4.83 3.91 -8.43
N SER A 50 -4.65 4.62 -9.55
CA SER A 50 -4.37 6.06 -9.57
C SER A 50 -5.39 6.87 -8.77
N GLY A 51 -6.68 6.51 -8.88
CA GLY A 51 -7.78 7.18 -8.18
C GLY A 51 -8.05 6.68 -6.75
N LEU A 52 -7.36 5.64 -6.26
CA LEU A 52 -7.59 5.13 -4.92
C LEU A 52 -7.15 6.17 -3.88
N PRO A 53 -7.98 6.46 -2.86
CA PRO A 53 -7.54 7.29 -1.75
C PRO A 53 -6.47 6.54 -0.96
N VAL A 54 -5.38 7.23 -0.64
CA VAL A 54 -4.32 6.69 0.20
C VAL A 54 -4.79 6.73 1.64
N ARG A 55 -4.81 5.57 2.28
CA ARG A 55 -5.13 5.41 3.70
C ARG A 55 -3.91 5.71 4.56
N ASN A 56 -4.13 6.17 5.79
CA ASN A 56 -3.06 6.19 6.79
C ASN A 56 -2.70 4.74 7.16
N VAL A 57 -1.42 4.38 7.01
CA VAL A 57 -0.93 3.02 7.27
C VAL A 57 -1.05 2.58 8.74
N HIS A 58 -1.20 3.52 9.67
CA HIS A 58 -1.46 3.25 11.08
C HIS A 58 -2.96 3.16 11.44
N ASP A 59 -3.85 3.50 10.50
CA ASP A 59 -5.29 3.40 10.71
C ASP A 59 -5.78 2.01 10.31
N PHE A 60 -5.72 1.09 11.27
CA PHE A 60 -6.14 -0.30 11.08
C PHE A 60 -7.64 -0.47 10.96
N GLU A 61 -8.42 0.47 11.50
CA GLU A 61 -9.88 0.35 11.59
C GLU A 61 -10.55 0.75 10.26
N SER A 62 -9.85 1.48 9.39
CA SER A 62 -10.31 1.82 8.04
C SER A 62 -9.81 0.88 6.95
N ILE A 63 -9.19 -0.25 7.30
CA ILE A 63 -8.84 -1.29 6.32
C ILE A 63 -10.14 -1.88 5.75
N PRO A 64 -10.32 -1.92 4.41
CA PRO A 64 -11.53 -2.50 3.82
C PRO A 64 -11.69 -3.98 4.18
N GLU A 65 -12.92 -4.41 4.46
CA GLU A 65 -13.23 -5.79 4.88
C GLU A 65 -12.80 -6.85 3.84
N ASP A 66 -12.75 -6.48 2.55
CA ASP A 66 -12.34 -7.37 1.46
C ASP A 66 -10.81 -7.57 1.38
N VAL A 67 -10.01 -6.89 2.23
CA VAL A 67 -8.56 -7.09 2.29
C VAL A 67 -8.24 -8.40 3.00
N THR A 68 -7.61 -9.32 2.26
CA THR A 68 -7.24 -10.65 2.77
C THR A 68 -5.74 -10.83 3.00
N CYS A 69 -4.91 -10.03 2.33
CA CYS A 69 -3.47 -10.00 2.53
C CYS A 69 -2.91 -8.60 2.25
N VAL A 70 -1.77 -8.29 2.86
CA VAL A 70 -1.07 -7.01 2.73
C VAL A 70 0.34 -7.27 2.20
N PHE A 71 0.75 -6.53 1.16
CA PHE A 71 2.14 -6.52 0.72
C PHE A 71 2.86 -5.36 1.39
N SER A 72 3.74 -5.65 2.35
CA SER A 72 4.57 -4.63 2.98
C SER A 72 5.76 -4.27 2.08
N ALA A 73 5.97 -2.97 1.90
CA ALA A 73 7.13 -2.42 1.21
C ALA A 73 7.79 -1.30 2.04
N LEU A 74 7.62 -1.38 3.36
CA LEU A 74 8.18 -0.44 4.32
C LEU A 74 9.64 -0.76 4.60
N ASP A 75 10.45 0.29 4.68
CA ASP A 75 11.84 0.21 5.08
C ASP A 75 12.09 1.36 6.06
N LEU A 76 11.84 1.09 7.34
CA LEU A 76 12.10 2.03 8.42
C LEU A 76 13.58 1.97 8.81
N GLN A 77 14.05 3.03 9.48
CA GLN A 77 15.46 3.19 9.81
C GLN A 77 16.00 2.03 10.65
N GLU A 78 15.21 1.57 11.63
CA GLU A 78 15.52 0.40 12.42
C GLU A 78 14.70 -0.80 11.93
N LYS A 79 15.37 -1.92 11.68
CA LYS A 79 14.71 -3.16 11.22
C LYS A 79 13.66 -3.67 12.20
N GLN A 80 13.88 -3.42 13.50
CA GLN A 80 12.95 -3.80 14.54
C GLN A 80 11.62 -3.03 14.39
N ASP A 81 11.66 -1.77 14.00
CA ASP A 81 10.45 -0.97 13.78
C ASP A 81 9.63 -1.50 12.59
N THR A 82 10.30 -1.86 11.49
CA THR A 82 9.62 -2.48 10.33
C THR A 82 8.93 -3.79 10.74
N ARG A 83 9.65 -4.63 11.49
CA ARG A 83 9.11 -5.90 12.01
C ARG A 83 7.92 -5.68 12.93
N ASP A 84 8.02 -4.76 13.88
CA ASP A 84 6.95 -4.50 14.85
C ASP A 84 5.72 -3.90 14.16
N PHE A 85 5.94 -3.08 13.13
CA PHE A 85 4.87 -2.57 12.28
C PHE A 85 4.13 -3.70 11.53
N GLU A 86 4.86 -4.61 10.87
CA GLU A 86 4.29 -5.75 10.16
C GLU A 86 3.56 -6.69 11.14
N PHE A 87 4.13 -6.93 12.32
CA PHE A 87 3.47 -7.70 13.37
C PHE A 87 2.16 -7.08 13.86
N GLY A 88 2.01 -5.75 13.80
CA GLY A 88 0.73 -5.08 14.07
C GLY A 88 -0.38 -5.53 13.11
N TYR A 89 -0.08 -5.64 11.81
CA TYR A 89 -1.02 -6.18 10.82
C TYR A 89 -1.29 -7.67 11.06
N ALA A 90 -0.26 -8.46 11.34
CA ALA A 90 -0.40 -9.89 11.60
C ALA A 90 -1.27 -10.18 12.84
N GLN A 91 -1.10 -9.41 13.92
CA GLN A 91 -1.92 -9.54 15.14
C GLN A 91 -3.39 -9.20 14.90
N LYS A 92 -3.70 -8.39 13.89
CA LYS A 92 -5.07 -8.08 13.46
C LYS A 92 -5.65 -9.13 12.51
N GLY A 93 -4.88 -10.17 12.17
CA GLY A 93 -5.34 -11.32 11.37
C GLY A 93 -5.03 -11.24 9.88
N TYR A 94 -4.28 -10.23 9.43
CA TYR A 94 -3.88 -10.11 8.03
C TYR A 94 -2.63 -10.93 7.75
N ALA A 95 -2.62 -11.66 6.62
CA ALA A 95 -1.38 -12.18 6.06
C ALA A 95 -0.53 -11.00 5.55
N VAL A 96 0.71 -10.88 6.01
CA VAL A 96 1.66 -9.81 5.65
C VAL A 96 3.04 -10.38 5.37
#